data_AF-A0A7S4NUJ9-F1
#
_entry.id   AF-A0A7S4NUJ9-F1
#
_cell.length_a   1.000
_cell.length_b   1.000
_cell.length_c   1.000
_cell.angle_alpha   90.00
_cell.angle_beta   90.00
_cell.angle_gamma   90.00
#
_symmetry.space_group_name_H-M   'P 1'
#
loop_
_entity.id
_entity.type
_entity.pdbx_description
1 polymer ?
#
loop_
_entity_poly.entity_id
_entity_poly.type
_entity_poly.pdbx_seq_one_letter_code
_entity_poly.pdbx_strand_id
1 'polypeptide(L)'
;VRKEKELVCGVARGVGELVGSIVEKCRLLQSKLVELCGERCGWLGGGTLDDDEQDALMQAAMEAACQSKELMGKAKPIEHIREHSCRSFVLSSIQLVGMVAKYIRVLSVVLFKGGHSQTVIDDCHKSYVLIQSLLKHAHSVSRNLLEKHDENYTVGKLSWKVGNGEEKAEVETNKPKSPLETLLFQNGFPLPIAICMSVDVKDFQLLSNALVNIFSYHSLTLNLVSCLVSTEVHNPATSAGTLLRSGSMASKVMTVYANRLGRDYLLKVLQAPLANILQSDEVIVLDPSKVKKVETWKENVHRFSAHCQSVLDSIVGSADQMPPDMKAICSILKKEVQSVFPKQVSSCLGGFIFLRFFCPVITSPERFGLTTESPSCDSLRTLVSIAKVLQNLANRITFGEKSEGYYACMNPFLDKNSLVLDQFFAKICQGSAGSAQGGLIVTEEERNLSSQHTLHILKKEETTIRDVLTSFERADSDQLIQDFSEFMKESL
;
A
#
# COMPACT_ATOMS: atom_id res chain seq x y z
N VAL A 1 31.50 4.29 20.28
CA VAL A 1 32.55 5.13 19.62
C VAL A 1 33.51 4.40 18.67
N ARG A 2 34.52 3.59 19.09
CA ARG A 2 35.50 3.00 18.13
C ARG A 2 34.89 1.92 17.21
N LYS A 3 33.96 1.10 17.73
CA LYS A 3 33.14 0.16 16.95
C LYS A 3 32.10 0.86 16.06
N GLU A 4 31.51 1.94 16.54
CA GLU A 4 30.64 2.86 15.78
C GLU A 4 31.37 3.47 14.56
N LYS A 5 32.63 3.87 14.74
CA LYS A 5 33.49 4.38 13.66
C LYS A 5 33.75 3.32 12.58
N GLU A 6 33.96 2.07 12.96
CA GLU A 6 34.13 0.95 12.02
C GLU A 6 32.84 0.61 11.28
N LEU A 7 31.69 0.68 11.96
CA LEU A 7 30.38 0.43 11.37
C LEU A 7 29.98 1.51 10.35
N VAL A 8 30.13 2.79 10.70
CA VAL A 8 29.81 3.92 9.80
C VAL A 8 30.76 3.95 8.59
N CYS A 9 32.06 3.69 8.81
CA CYS A 9 33.02 3.59 7.70
C CYS A 9 32.79 2.34 6.84
N GLY A 10 32.34 1.22 7.42
CA GLY A 10 31.97 0.01 6.70
C GLY A 10 30.73 0.20 5.82
N VAL A 11 29.71 0.88 6.34
CA VAL A 11 28.51 1.24 5.57
C VAL A 11 28.84 2.26 4.48
N ALA A 12 29.64 3.28 4.77
CA ALA A 12 30.09 4.24 3.76
C ALA A 12 30.89 3.57 2.63
N ARG A 13 31.70 2.55 2.97
CA ARG A 13 32.42 1.73 1.99
C ARG A 13 31.46 0.89 1.14
N GLY A 14 30.50 0.21 1.76
CA GLY A 14 29.49 -0.59 1.04
C GLY A 14 28.59 0.26 0.12
N VAL A 15 28.18 1.43 0.59
CA VAL A 15 27.44 2.42 -0.23
C VAL A 15 28.33 2.93 -1.37
N GLY A 16 29.60 3.22 -1.12
CA GLY A 16 30.54 3.67 -2.14
C GLY A 16 30.86 2.61 -3.20
N GLU A 17 31.01 1.34 -2.82
CA GLU A 17 31.17 0.20 -3.74
C GLU A 17 29.91 0.01 -4.60
N LEU A 18 28.73 0.09 -3.98
CA LEU A 18 27.44 0.02 -4.67
C LEU A 18 27.29 1.16 -5.68
N VAL A 19 27.59 2.39 -5.28
CA VAL A 19 27.54 3.57 -6.15
C VAL A 19 28.56 3.45 -7.27
N GLY A 20 29.77 2.95 -6.99
CA GLY A 20 30.79 2.66 -8.00
C GLY A 20 30.29 1.66 -9.05
N SER A 21 29.67 0.56 -8.61
CA SER A 21 29.09 -0.45 -9.50
C SER A 21 27.93 0.10 -10.35
N ILE A 22 27.06 0.94 -9.77
CA ILE A 22 25.97 1.61 -10.50
C ILE A 22 26.56 2.57 -11.55
N VAL A 23 27.56 3.37 -11.18
CA VAL A 23 28.26 4.30 -12.07
C VAL A 23 28.92 3.57 -13.23
N GLU A 24 29.56 2.44 -12.97
CA GLU A 24 30.22 1.64 -14.00
C GLU A 24 29.21 1.00 -14.96
N LYS A 25 28.09 0.46 -14.44
CA LYS A 25 26.97 0.00 -15.28
C LYS A 25 26.35 1.13 -16.11
N CYS A 26 26.24 2.34 -15.56
CA CYS A 26 25.74 3.50 -16.29
C CYS A 26 26.72 3.96 -17.37
N ARG A 27 28.04 3.87 -17.14
CA ARG A 27 29.06 4.12 -18.17
C ARG A 27 29.02 3.09 -19.28
N LEU A 28 28.81 1.81 -18.96
CA LEU A 28 28.61 0.74 -19.94
C LEU A 28 27.36 0.99 -20.78
N LEU A 29 26.23 1.33 -20.14
CA LEU A 29 24.99 1.71 -20.84
C LEU A 29 25.19 2.94 -21.72
N GLN A 30 25.88 3.97 -21.22
CA GLN A 30 26.17 5.19 -21.96
C GLN A 30 27.11 4.92 -23.15
N SER A 31 28.12 4.08 -23.00
CA SER A 31 29.02 3.66 -24.08
C SER A 31 28.26 2.87 -25.14
N LYS A 32 27.38 1.95 -24.72
CA LYS A 32 26.54 1.15 -25.62
C LYS A 32 25.51 2.01 -26.35
N LEU A 33 25.00 3.06 -25.71
CA LEU A 33 24.17 4.08 -26.33
C LEU A 33 24.92 4.95 -27.31
N VAL A 34 26.14 5.38 -26.99
CA VAL A 34 26.99 6.14 -27.93
C VAL A 34 27.40 5.27 -29.12
N GLU A 35 27.58 3.96 -28.93
CA GLU A 35 27.80 2.98 -29.99
C GLU A 35 26.54 2.81 -30.86
N LEU A 36 25.37 2.64 -30.24
CA LEU A 36 24.07 2.57 -30.92
C LEU A 36 23.66 3.87 -31.62
N CYS A 37 24.08 5.03 -31.11
CA CYS A 37 23.83 6.35 -31.71
C CYS A 37 24.95 6.79 -32.68
N GLY A 38 26.14 6.18 -32.61
CA GLY A 38 27.33 6.50 -33.40
C GLY A 38 27.33 5.89 -34.80
N GLU A 39 26.52 4.84 -35.01
CA GLU A 39 26.19 4.33 -36.34
C GLU A 39 25.16 5.25 -37.02
N ARG A 40 25.70 6.23 -37.76
CA ARG A 40 25.03 7.40 -38.35
C ARG A 40 23.66 7.18 -39.03
N CYS A 41 22.76 8.11 -38.71
CA CYS A 41 21.96 8.92 -39.65
C CYS A 41 21.00 8.22 -40.63
N GLY A 42 20.19 7.26 -40.16
CA GLY A 42 19.06 6.73 -40.93
C GLY A 42 17.81 6.41 -40.11
N TRP A 43 17.75 6.88 -38.86
CA TRP A 43 16.74 6.47 -37.88
C TRP A 43 15.69 7.57 -37.74
N LEU A 44 14.41 7.16 -37.77
CA LEU A 44 13.19 7.98 -37.68
C LEU A 44 12.54 8.43 -39.00
N GLY A 45 12.68 7.65 -40.06
CA GLY A 45 11.66 7.59 -41.11
C GLY A 45 10.46 6.74 -40.65
N GLY A 46 9.64 7.21 -39.70
CA GLY A 46 8.50 6.42 -39.23
C GLY A 46 7.77 6.90 -37.99
N GLY A 47 7.27 8.13 -38.01
CA GLY A 47 6.03 8.59 -37.35
C GLY A 47 5.87 8.40 -35.82
N THR A 48 5.90 9.51 -35.08
CA THR A 48 4.87 9.93 -34.07
C THR A 48 5.26 11.17 -33.24
N LEU A 49 6.44 11.76 -33.43
CA LEU A 49 6.87 12.96 -32.68
C LEU A 49 7.36 14.04 -33.63
N ASP A 50 6.96 15.29 -33.37
CA ASP A 50 7.39 16.48 -34.12
C ASP A 50 8.88 16.77 -33.85
N ASP A 51 9.59 17.32 -34.84
CA ASP A 51 11.05 17.49 -34.79
C ASP A 51 11.52 18.31 -33.56
N ASP A 52 10.73 19.31 -33.15
CA ASP A 52 10.98 20.12 -31.96
C ASP A 52 10.90 19.33 -30.64
N GLU A 53 10.00 18.33 -30.55
CA GLU A 53 9.89 17.47 -29.37
C GLU A 53 11.03 16.47 -29.29
N GLN A 54 11.52 15.99 -30.44
CA GLN A 54 12.67 15.09 -30.53
C GLN A 54 13.96 15.80 -30.10
N ASP A 55 14.16 17.04 -30.57
CA ASP A 55 15.31 17.87 -30.19
C ASP A 55 15.28 18.23 -28.69
N ALA A 56 14.11 18.56 -28.13
CA ALA A 56 13.98 18.85 -26.71
C ALA A 56 14.28 17.61 -25.82
N LEU A 57 13.83 16.42 -26.23
CA LEU A 57 14.11 15.17 -25.54
C LEU A 57 15.59 14.77 -25.63
N MET A 58 16.21 14.95 -26.80
CA MET A 58 17.63 14.71 -27.01
C MET A 58 18.48 15.67 -26.18
N GLN A 59 18.11 16.96 -26.14
CA GLN A 59 18.80 17.98 -25.35
C GLN A 59 18.68 17.72 -23.85
N ALA A 60 17.49 17.33 -23.36
CA ALA A 60 17.30 16.94 -21.95
C ALA A 60 18.10 15.67 -21.57
N ALA A 61 18.20 14.70 -22.48
CA ALA A 61 19.03 13.52 -22.29
C ALA A 61 20.53 13.86 -22.27
N MET A 62 20.99 14.73 -23.16
CA MET A 62 22.38 15.20 -23.20
C MET A 62 22.74 16.04 -21.96
N GLU A 63 21.85 16.92 -21.50
CA GLU A 63 22.05 17.70 -20.27
C GLU A 63 22.13 16.80 -19.04
N ALA A 64 21.24 15.82 -18.90
CA ALA A 64 21.28 14.85 -17.81
C ALA A 64 22.52 13.94 -17.87
N ALA A 65 22.96 13.56 -19.07
CA ALA A 65 24.22 12.84 -19.27
C ALA A 65 25.44 13.70 -18.88
N CYS A 66 25.43 15.00 -19.20
CA CYS A 66 26.52 15.92 -18.88
C CYS A 66 26.59 16.20 -17.38
N GLN A 67 25.46 16.46 -16.72
CA GLN A 67 25.38 16.66 -15.27
C GLN A 67 25.78 15.40 -14.48
N SER A 68 25.38 14.20 -14.95
CA SER A 68 25.81 12.96 -14.32
C SER A 68 27.32 12.75 -14.48
N LYS A 69 27.90 13.06 -15.64
CA LYS A 69 29.36 12.99 -15.89
C LYS A 69 30.15 13.96 -15.01
N GLU A 70 29.65 15.18 -14.80
CA GLU A 70 30.28 16.18 -13.93
C GLU A 70 30.29 15.73 -12.45
N LEU A 71 29.17 15.19 -11.96
CA LEU A 71 29.07 14.68 -10.59
C LEU A 71 29.89 13.39 -10.39
N MET A 72 29.93 12.50 -11.39
CA MET A 72 30.81 11.33 -11.37
C MET A 72 32.29 11.71 -11.35
N GLY A 73 32.67 12.85 -11.95
CA GLY A 73 34.02 13.41 -11.83
C GLY A 73 34.33 14.01 -10.45
N LYS A 74 33.31 14.40 -9.68
CA LYS A 74 33.44 14.93 -8.31
C LYS A 74 33.43 13.83 -7.23
N ALA A 75 33.07 12.59 -7.57
CA ALA A 75 33.12 11.44 -6.67
C ALA A 75 34.58 11.07 -6.36
N LYS A 76 35.06 11.40 -5.16
CA LYS A 76 36.42 11.05 -4.72
C LYS A 76 36.54 9.57 -4.36
N PRO A 77 37.68 8.91 -4.62
CA PRO A 77 37.98 7.58 -4.11
C PRO A 77 37.90 7.55 -2.57
N ILE A 78 37.35 6.46 -2.03
CA ILE A 78 36.97 6.30 -0.61
C ILE A 78 38.17 6.35 0.36
N GLU A 79 39.40 6.29 -0.14
CA GLU A 79 40.57 6.02 0.68
C GLU A 79 40.89 7.09 1.74
N HIS A 80 40.39 8.34 1.66
CA HIS A 80 40.77 9.43 2.58
C HIS A 80 39.59 10.29 3.14
N ILE A 81 38.38 9.75 3.28
CA ILE A 81 37.21 10.51 3.77
C ILE A 81 37.22 10.57 5.32
N ARG A 82 37.35 11.78 5.91
CA ARG A 82 37.27 12.00 7.39
C ARG A 82 35.82 12.02 7.89
N GLU A 83 35.63 11.74 9.19
CA GLU A 83 34.35 11.51 9.93
C GLU A 83 33.18 12.45 9.56
N HIS A 84 33.40 13.76 9.51
CA HIS A 84 32.35 14.75 9.17
C HIS A 84 31.92 14.71 7.69
N SER A 85 32.73 14.11 6.82
CA SER A 85 32.46 13.96 5.38
C SER A 85 31.72 12.68 5.03
N CYS A 86 31.64 11.66 5.90
CA CYS A 86 30.94 10.40 5.59
C CYS A 86 29.43 10.60 5.44
N ARG A 87 28.80 11.41 6.30
CA ARG A 87 27.36 11.73 6.21
C ARG A 87 27.04 12.56 4.96
N SER A 88 27.89 13.54 4.65
CA SER A 88 27.79 14.33 3.41
C SER A 88 28.02 13.46 2.18
N PHE A 89 28.94 12.50 2.23
CA PHE A 89 29.22 11.55 1.17
C PHE A 89 28.05 10.58 0.91
N VAL A 90 27.43 10.04 1.96
CA VAL A 90 26.24 9.18 1.84
C VAL A 90 25.06 9.96 1.24
N LEU A 91 24.80 11.18 1.71
CA LEU A 91 23.74 12.03 1.15
C LEU A 91 24.01 12.42 -0.31
N SER A 92 25.26 12.77 -0.65
CA SER A 92 25.67 13.07 -2.02
C SER A 92 25.59 11.85 -2.94
N SER A 93 25.88 10.66 -2.41
CA SER A 93 25.76 9.38 -3.12
C SER A 93 24.30 9.02 -3.40
N ILE A 94 23.40 9.23 -2.42
CA ILE A 94 21.95 9.05 -2.60
C ILE A 94 21.40 10.03 -3.64
N GLN A 95 21.84 11.30 -3.61
CA GLN A 95 21.47 12.30 -4.62
C GLN A 95 21.95 11.90 -6.02
N LEU A 96 23.20 11.44 -6.15
CA LEU A 96 23.77 10.96 -7.42
C LEU A 96 22.97 9.79 -7.98
N VAL A 97 22.66 8.78 -7.17
CA VAL A 97 21.86 7.62 -7.60
C VAL A 97 20.43 8.03 -7.97
N GLY A 98 19.84 9.01 -7.25
CA GLY A 98 18.54 9.59 -7.59
C GLY A 98 18.53 10.30 -8.95
N MET A 99 19.62 10.99 -9.30
CA MET A 99 19.79 11.62 -10.62
C MET A 99 20.01 10.59 -11.73
N VAL A 100 20.79 9.54 -11.47
CA VAL A 100 20.98 8.40 -12.39
C VAL A 100 19.65 7.70 -12.68
N ALA A 101 18.80 7.51 -11.66
CA ALA A 101 17.46 6.95 -11.86
C ALA A 101 16.57 7.83 -12.74
N LYS A 102 16.64 9.17 -12.59
CA LYS A 102 15.94 10.11 -13.48
C LYS A 102 16.46 10.03 -14.91
N TYR A 103 17.78 9.94 -15.09
CA TYR A 103 18.41 9.79 -16.41
C TYR A 103 17.93 8.51 -17.12
N ILE A 104 17.96 7.35 -16.45
CA ILE A 104 17.51 6.07 -17.01
C ILE A 104 16.01 6.09 -17.33
N ARG A 105 15.20 6.81 -16.53
CA ARG A 105 13.79 7.02 -16.83
C ARG A 105 13.58 7.82 -18.10
N VAL A 106 14.26 8.97 -18.25
CA VAL A 106 14.19 9.78 -19.48
C VAL A 106 14.66 8.96 -20.69
N LEU A 107 15.76 8.23 -20.53
CA LEU A 107 16.33 7.37 -21.56
C LEU A 107 15.37 6.23 -21.99
N SER A 108 14.68 5.59 -21.05
CA SER A 108 13.67 4.56 -21.35
C SER A 108 12.50 5.11 -22.18
N VAL A 109 12.10 6.36 -21.93
CA VAL A 109 11.04 7.05 -22.69
C VAL A 109 11.52 7.41 -24.09
N VAL A 110 12.76 7.87 -24.24
CA VAL A 110 13.39 8.13 -25.55
C VAL A 110 13.49 6.85 -26.37
N LEU A 111 13.96 5.74 -25.78
CA LEU A 111 14.10 4.46 -26.47
C LEU A 111 12.75 3.85 -26.89
N PHE A 112 11.72 4.00 -26.04
CA PHE A 112 10.35 3.56 -26.35
C PHE A 112 9.75 4.37 -27.51
N LYS A 113 9.91 5.69 -27.48
CA LYS A 113 9.45 6.60 -28.53
C LYS A 113 10.23 6.46 -29.84
N GLY A 114 11.49 6.04 -29.79
CA GLY A 114 12.35 5.82 -30.95
C GLY A 114 12.19 4.47 -31.66
N GLY A 115 11.25 3.61 -31.22
CA GLY A 115 10.93 2.34 -31.89
C GLY A 115 11.98 1.23 -31.72
N HIS A 116 12.82 1.28 -30.68
CA HIS A 116 13.83 0.26 -30.43
C HIS A 116 13.23 -1.08 -29.99
N SER A 117 13.99 -2.17 -30.18
CA SER A 117 13.60 -3.53 -29.76
C SER A 117 13.13 -3.56 -28.31
N GLN A 118 12.00 -4.22 -28.07
CA GLN A 118 11.38 -4.41 -26.75
C GLN A 118 12.39 -4.91 -25.70
N THR A 119 13.38 -5.71 -26.11
CA THR A 119 14.45 -6.20 -25.23
C THR A 119 15.32 -5.09 -24.62
N VAL A 120 15.64 -4.04 -25.38
CA VAL A 120 16.46 -2.91 -24.89
C VAL A 120 15.66 -2.03 -23.93
N ILE A 121 14.37 -1.86 -24.21
CA ILE A 121 13.42 -1.14 -23.36
C ILE A 121 13.24 -1.90 -22.03
N ASP A 122 13.08 -3.21 -22.10
CA ASP A 122 12.93 -4.08 -20.93
C ASP A 122 14.19 -4.07 -20.06
N ASP A 123 15.39 -4.07 -20.65
CA ASP A 123 16.65 -4.03 -19.90
C ASP A 123 16.91 -2.66 -19.26
N CYS A 124 16.52 -1.56 -19.91
CA CYS A 124 16.52 -0.23 -19.30
C CYS A 124 15.50 -0.14 -18.15
N HIS A 125 14.33 -0.74 -18.31
CA HIS A 125 13.29 -0.77 -17.28
C HIS A 125 13.71 -1.61 -16.07
N LYS A 126 14.27 -2.81 -16.28
CA LYS A 126 14.85 -3.65 -15.22
C LYS A 126 15.95 -2.90 -14.46
N SER A 127 16.83 -2.20 -15.18
CA SER A 127 17.89 -1.39 -14.59
C SER A 127 17.33 -0.24 -13.74
N TYR A 128 16.28 0.43 -14.20
CA TYR A 128 15.58 1.48 -13.45
C TYR A 128 14.94 0.92 -12.16
N VAL A 129 14.23 -0.21 -12.24
CA VAL A 129 13.59 -0.86 -11.09
C VAL A 129 14.61 -1.29 -10.06
N LEU A 130 15.74 -1.87 -10.51
CA LEU A 130 16.84 -2.26 -9.63
C LEU A 130 17.41 -1.03 -8.89
N ILE A 131 17.64 0.08 -9.60
CA ILE A 131 18.17 1.31 -9.01
C ILE A 131 17.17 1.95 -8.04
N GLN A 132 15.86 1.89 -8.31
CA GLN A 132 14.82 2.35 -7.38
C GLN A 132 14.76 1.50 -6.10
N SER A 133 14.93 0.18 -6.21
CA SER A 133 15.01 -0.72 -5.05
C SER A 133 16.24 -0.41 -4.19
N LEU A 134 17.40 -0.22 -4.84
CA LEU A 134 18.65 0.16 -4.18
C LEU A 134 18.55 1.55 -3.50
N LEU A 135 17.88 2.51 -4.13
CA LEU A 135 17.62 3.83 -3.54
C LEU A 135 16.72 3.75 -2.31
N LYS A 136 15.67 2.93 -2.35
CA LYS A 136 14.79 2.72 -1.19
C LYS A 136 15.56 2.07 -0.03
N HIS A 137 16.43 1.10 -0.34
CA HIS A 137 17.28 0.46 0.65
C HIS A 137 18.30 1.45 1.25
N ALA A 138 18.99 2.23 0.42
CA ALA A 138 19.93 3.26 0.86
C ALA A 138 19.26 4.36 1.72
N HIS A 139 18.04 4.78 1.37
CA HIS A 139 17.25 5.71 2.19
C HIS A 139 16.82 5.08 3.53
N SER A 140 16.44 3.81 3.54
CA SER A 140 16.08 3.08 4.77
C SER A 140 17.28 2.96 5.72
N VAL A 141 18.43 2.53 5.19
CA VAL A 141 19.71 2.46 5.92
C VAL A 141 20.12 3.83 6.44
N SER A 142 20.02 4.88 5.61
CA SER A 142 20.36 6.25 6.02
C SER A 142 19.40 6.81 7.07
N ARG A 143 18.10 6.49 7.03
CA ARG A 143 17.11 6.99 7.98
C ARG A 143 17.28 6.32 9.35
N ASN A 144 17.49 5.01 9.37
CA ASN A 144 17.68 4.25 10.61
C ASN A 144 19.02 4.56 11.31
N LEU A 145 20.10 4.82 10.57
CA LEU A 145 21.39 5.27 11.12
C LEU A 145 21.35 6.69 11.68
N LEU A 146 20.40 7.53 11.26
CA LEU A 146 20.26 8.91 11.72
C LEU A 146 19.33 9.08 12.93
N GLU A 147 18.47 8.09 13.20
CA GLU A 147 17.46 8.17 14.25
C GLU A 147 17.68 7.20 15.43
N LYS A 148 18.51 6.16 15.30
CA LYS A 148 18.73 5.18 16.39
C LYS A 148 20.21 4.80 16.58
N HIS A 149 20.74 5.12 17.76
CA HIS A 149 21.98 4.56 18.32
C HIS A 149 21.74 3.09 18.70
N ASP A 150 21.76 2.16 17.75
CA ASP A 150 21.62 0.74 18.04
C ASP A 150 22.87 -0.04 17.61
N GLU A 151 23.60 -0.60 18.58
CA GLU A 151 24.93 -1.21 18.41
C GLU A 151 24.92 -2.62 17.77
N ASN A 152 23.75 -3.15 17.37
CA ASN A 152 23.58 -4.54 16.93
C ASN A 152 23.08 -4.72 15.48
N TYR A 153 23.40 -3.81 14.55
CA TYR A 153 23.05 -3.99 13.14
C TYR A 153 24.12 -4.78 12.36
N THR A 154 23.83 -6.05 12.02
CA THR A 154 24.63 -6.82 11.05
C THR A 154 24.16 -6.55 9.62
N VAL A 155 25.04 -5.95 8.79
CA VAL A 155 24.85 -5.87 7.34
C VAL A 155 24.82 -7.29 6.78
N GLY A 156 23.68 -7.72 6.26
CA GLY A 156 23.53 -9.02 5.60
C GLY A 156 24.57 -9.20 4.49
N LYS A 157 25.30 -10.31 4.54
CA LYS A 157 26.38 -10.64 3.61
C LYS A 157 25.77 -10.93 2.22
N LEU A 158 25.81 -9.96 1.31
CA LEU A 158 25.48 -10.19 -0.11
C LEU A 158 26.61 -11.03 -0.73
N SER A 159 26.37 -12.31 -1.01
CA SER A 159 27.30 -13.15 -1.79
C SER A 159 26.91 -13.15 -3.26
N TRP A 160 27.83 -12.73 -4.13
CA TRP A 160 27.71 -12.81 -5.58
C TRP A 160 28.36 -14.12 -6.05
N LYS A 161 27.63 -14.96 -6.79
CA LYS A 161 28.26 -16.02 -7.59
C LYS A 161 28.26 -15.57 -9.05
N VAL A 162 29.45 -15.29 -9.57
CA VAL A 162 29.68 -15.08 -11.00
C VAL A 162 29.77 -16.45 -11.65
N GLY A 163 28.73 -16.83 -12.37
CA GLY A 163 28.69 -18.02 -13.21
C GLY A 163 28.15 -17.63 -14.59
N ASN A 164 28.91 -17.95 -15.64
CA ASN A 164 28.65 -17.57 -17.01
C ASN A 164 27.30 -18.10 -17.53
N GLY A 165 26.51 -17.20 -18.14
CA GLY A 165 25.39 -17.53 -19.02
C GLY A 165 24.01 -17.30 -18.41
N GLU A 166 23.30 -16.31 -18.96
CA GLU A 166 21.88 -15.96 -18.73
C GLU A 166 21.56 -15.20 -17.43
N GLU A 167 21.67 -13.86 -17.50
CA GLU A 167 21.16 -12.95 -16.47
C GLU A 167 19.61 -12.88 -16.52
N LYS A 168 18.94 -13.73 -15.73
CA LYS A 168 17.60 -13.43 -15.22
C LYS A 168 17.71 -12.90 -13.80
N ALA A 169 17.55 -11.59 -13.63
CA ALA A 169 17.29 -11.00 -12.33
C ALA A 169 15.82 -11.25 -11.96
N GLU A 170 15.51 -12.46 -11.48
CA GLU A 170 14.28 -12.69 -10.72
C GLU A 170 14.51 -12.16 -9.31
N VAL A 171 13.74 -11.15 -8.91
CA VAL A 171 13.59 -10.81 -7.51
C VAL A 171 12.93 -12.01 -6.83
N GLU A 172 13.68 -12.77 -6.02
CA GLU A 172 13.18 -13.95 -5.28
C GLU A 172 12.18 -13.58 -4.15
N THR A 173 11.29 -12.61 -4.35
CA THR A 173 10.30 -12.20 -3.35
C THR A 173 9.18 -13.22 -3.18
N ASN A 174 8.96 -14.14 -4.12
CA ASN A 174 7.84 -15.10 -4.04
C ASN A 174 8.22 -16.48 -3.49
N LYS A 175 9.49 -16.71 -3.13
CA LYS A 175 9.90 -17.99 -2.54
C LYS A 175 9.66 -17.99 -1.02
N PRO A 176 9.04 -19.05 -0.47
CA PRO A 176 8.94 -19.24 0.98
C PRO A 176 10.34 -19.17 1.63
N LYS A 177 10.41 -18.51 2.78
CA LYS A 177 11.63 -18.36 3.61
C LYS A 177 11.57 -19.23 4.87
N SER A 178 10.47 -19.92 5.13
CA SER A 178 10.33 -20.86 6.25
C SER A 178 9.42 -22.05 5.87
N PRO A 179 9.52 -23.21 6.56
CA PRO A 179 8.61 -24.33 6.32
C PRO A 179 7.13 -23.96 6.55
N LEU A 180 6.87 -23.05 7.52
CA LEU A 180 5.54 -22.48 7.74
C LEU A 180 5.02 -21.75 6.49
N GLU A 181 5.83 -20.90 5.87
CA GLU A 181 5.43 -20.17 4.67
C GLU A 181 5.19 -21.10 3.48
N THR A 182 5.97 -22.18 3.37
CA THR A 182 5.74 -23.22 2.35
C THR A 182 4.31 -23.77 2.48
N LEU A 183 3.88 -24.11 3.70
CA LEU A 183 2.51 -24.57 3.95
C LEU A 183 1.47 -23.49 3.70
N LEU A 184 1.71 -22.26 4.16
CA LEU A 184 0.75 -21.16 3.99
C LEU A 184 0.49 -20.83 2.52
N PHE A 185 1.48 -21.03 1.65
CA PHE A 185 1.38 -20.67 0.23
C PHE A 185 0.94 -21.80 -0.71
N GLN A 186 0.77 -23.03 -0.21
CA GLN A 186 0.31 -24.16 -1.00
C GLN A 186 -1.09 -23.95 -1.60
N ASN A 187 -1.32 -24.52 -2.79
CA ASN A 187 -2.63 -24.86 -3.37
C ASN A 187 -3.76 -23.81 -3.22
N GLY A 188 -3.43 -22.52 -3.38
CA GLY A 188 -4.42 -21.44 -3.31
C GLY A 188 -4.90 -21.13 -1.89
N PHE A 189 -3.99 -21.17 -0.91
CA PHE A 189 -4.17 -20.71 0.48
C PHE A 189 -5.26 -21.40 1.33
N PRO A 190 -5.49 -22.72 1.22
CA PRO A 190 -6.45 -23.44 2.06
C PRO A 190 -6.09 -23.36 3.55
N LEU A 191 -4.80 -23.49 3.92
CA LEU A 191 -4.40 -23.37 5.33
C LEU A 191 -4.69 -21.97 5.90
N PRO A 192 -4.30 -20.84 5.28
CA PRO A 192 -4.71 -19.51 5.72
C PRO A 192 -6.22 -19.33 5.89
N ILE A 193 -7.03 -19.89 4.98
CA ILE A 193 -8.50 -19.88 5.11
C ILE A 193 -8.92 -20.64 6.37
N ALA A 194 -8.43 -21.87 6.55
CA ALA A 194 -8.78 -22.70 7.70
C ALA A 194 -8.41 -22.01 9.03
N ILE A 195 -7.19 -21.45 9.14
CA ILE A 195 -6.79 -20.67 10.32
C ILE A 195 -7.78 -19.51 10.58
N CYS A 196 -8.16 -18.78 9.54
CA CYS A 196 -9.10 -17.67 9.66
C CYS A 196 -10.52 -18.11 10.08
N MET A 197 -10.90 -19.36 9.83
CA MET A 197 -12.19 -19.94 10.23
C MET A 197 -12.17 -20.56 11.63
N SER A 198 -10.99 -20.97 12.11
CA SER A 198 -10.82 -21.65 13.40
C SER A 198 -10.45 -20.73 14.56
N VAL A 199 -9.91 -19.54 14.27
CA VAL A 199 -9.36 -18.65 15.30
C VAL A 199 -10.43 -17.96 16.16
N ASP A 200 -10.15 -17.78 17.45
CA ASP A 200 -10.98 -17.01 18.38
C ASP A 200 -10.92 -15.49 18.08
N VAL A 201 -12.05 -14.80 18.27
CA VAL A 201 -12.21 -13.34 18.08
C VAL A 201 -11.12 -12.54 18.79
N LYS A 202 -10.64 -12.98 19.97
CA LYS A 202 -9.58 -12.29 20.72
C LYS A 202 -8.24 -12.23 19.97
N ASP A 203 -7.97 -13.20 19.12
CA ASP A 203 -6.71 -13.33 18.38
C ASP A 203 -6.80 -12.75 16.95
N PHE A 204 -7.98 -12.27 16.51
CA PHE A 204 -8.19 -11.70 15.18
C PHE A 204 -7.20 -10.59 14.84
N GLN A 205 -6.93 -9.68 15.79
CA GLN A 205 -6.02 -8.56 15.57
C GLN A 205 -4.57 -9.04 15.39
N LEU A 206 -4.15 -10.02 16.19
CA LEU A 206 -2.80 -10.58 16.12
C LEU A 206 -2.60 -11.32 14.80
N LEU A 207 -3.54 -12.20 14.45
CA LEU A 207 -3.48 -13.00 13.23
C LEU A 207 -3.56 -12.14 11.97
N SER A 208 -4.48 -11.19 11.90
CA SER A 208 -4.63 -10.32 10.73
C SER A 208 -3.36 -9.49 10.47
N ASN A 209 -2.73 -8.95 11.51
CA ASN A 209 -1.44 -8.28 11.38
C ASN A 209 -0.34 -9.24 10.89
N ALA A 210 -0.29 -10.45 11.44
CA ALA A 210 0.72 -11.43 11.08
C ALA A 210 0.58 -11.89 9.62
N LEU A 211 -0.63 -12.24 9.18
CA LEU A 211 -0.91 -12.62 7.80
C LEU A 211 -0.62 -11.48 6.82
N VAL A 212 -1.03 -10.24 7.14
CA VAL A 212 -0.71 -9.09 6.28
C VAL A 212 0.80 -8.89 6.17
N ASN A 213 1.57 -9.04 7.24
CA ASN A 213 3.03 -8.92 7.20
C ASN A 213 3.68 -10.01 6.33
N ILE A 214 3.36 -11.28 6.58
CA ILE A 214 3.91 -12.42 5.84
C ILE A 214 3.58 -12.26 4.36
N PHE A 215 2.31 -12.10 4.02
CA PHE A 215 1.89 -12.04 2.62
C PHE A 215 2.36 -10.76 1.91
N SER A 216 2.50 -9.62 2.62
CA SER A 216 2.99 -8.39 1.98
C SER A 216 4.49 -8.47 1.70
N TYR A 217 5.26 -9.14 2.57
CA TYR A 217 6.68 -9.41 2.31
C TYR A 217 6.88 -10.16 0.98
N HIS A 218 5.94 -11.05 0.63
CA HIS A 218 5.96 -11.83 -0.60
C HIS A 218 5.11 -11.25 -1.74
N SER A 219 4.53 -10.05 -1.58
CA SER A 219 3.61 -9.46 -2.57
C SER A 219 2.37 -10.33 -2.92
N LEU A 220 1.92 -11.17 -1.98
CA LEU A 220 0.79 -12.10 -2.14
C LEU A 220 -0.49 -11.62 -1.41
N THR A 221 -0.48 -10.44 -0.78
CA THR A 221 -1.60 -9.98 0.07
C THR A 221 -2.92 -9.86 -0.67
N LEU A 222 -2.91 -9.37 -1.92
CA LEU A 222 -4.12 -9.28 -2.73
C LEU A 222 -4.66 -10.66 -3.12
N ASN A 223 -3.79 -11.64 -3.33
CA ASN A 223 -4.21 -13.03 -3.59
C ASN A 223 -4.87 -13.64 -2.35
N LEU A 224 -4.30 -13.41 -1.15
CA LEU A 224 -4.92 -13.82 0.12
C LEU A 224 -6.29 -13.15 0.31
N VAL A 225 -6.37 -11.84 0.10
CA VAL A 225 -7.64 -11.09 0.21
C VAL A 225 -8.68 -11.65 -0.75
N SER A 226 -8.31 -11.88 -2.02
CA SER A 226 -9.22 -12.47 -3.00
C SER A 226 -9.73 -13.84 -2.55
N CYS A 227 -8.85 -14.66 -1.97
CA CYS A 227 -9.20 -15.99 -1.48
C CYS A 227 -10.17 -15.92 -0.29
N LEU A 228 -9.87 -15.10 0.71
CA LEU A 228 -10.70 -14.93 1.90
C LEU A 228 -12.08 -14.35 1.56
N VAL A 229 -12.13 -13.33 0.69
CA VAL A 229 -13.39 -12.74 0.22
C VAL A 229 -14.20 -13.75 -0.57
N SER A 230 -13.59 -14.47 -1.52
CA SER A 230 -14.28 -15.50 -2.30
C SER A 230 -14.88 -16.57 -1.40
N THR A 231 -14.12 -17.08 -0.43
CA THR A 231 -14.60 -18.10 0.51
C THR A 231 -15.77 -17.58 1.35
N GLU A 232 -15.69 -16.37 1.87
CA GLU A 232 -16.78 -15.81 2.68
C GLU A 232 -18.05 -15.56 1.87
N VAL A 233 -17.91 -15.03 0.65
CA VAL A 233 -19.04 -14.70 -0.24
C VAL A 233 -19.75 -15.96 -0.73
N HIS A 234 -19.01 -17.02 -1.08
CA HIS A 234 -19.57 -18.26 -1.62
C HIS A 234 -19.95 -19.28 -0.54
N ASN A 235 -19.72 -18.97 0.74
CA ASN A 235 -20.15 -19.83 1.84
C ASN A 235 -21.69 -19.88 1.89
N PRO A 236 -22.32 -21.08 1.81
CA PRO A 236 -23.78 -21.21 1.85
C PRO A 236 -24.45 -20.67 3.11
N ALA A 237 -23.71 -20.58 4.24
CA ALA A 237 -24.20 -20.01 5.48
C ALA A 237 -24.18 -18.48 5.50
N THR A 238 -23.53 -17.83 4.53
CA THR A 238 -23.46 -16.37 4.42
C THR A 238 -24.76 -15.81 3.86
N SER A 239 -25.33 -14.84 4.59
CA SER A 239 -26.52 -14.11 4.16
C SER A 239 -26.15 -12.67 3.76
N ALA A 240 -26.99 -12.03 2.94
CA ALA A 240 -26.82 -10.63 2.57
C ALA A 240 -26.68 -9.67 3.78
N GLY A 241 -27.34 -10.01 4.91
CA GLY A 241 -27.25 -9.23 6.14
C GLY A 241 -25.96 -9.47 6.92
N THR A 242 -25.29 -10.60 6.75
CA THR A 242 -24.07 -10.97 7.51
C THR A 242 -22.77 -10.83 6.70
N LEU A 243 -22.88 -10.65 5.38
CA LEU A 243 -21.79 -10.54 4.43
C LEU A 243 -20.74 -9.49 4.85
N LEU A 244 -19.49 -9.93 5.02
CA LEU A 244 -18.33 -9.07 5.27
C LEU A 244 -18.60 -8.05 6.39
N ARG A 245 -19.19 -8.53 7.49
CA ARG A 245 -19.40 -7.77 8.75
C ARG A 245 -18.16 -7.81 9.64
N SER A 246 -18.15 -6.99 10.70
CA SER A 246 -16.96 -6.75 11.56
C SER A 246 -16.42 -8.00 12.27
N GLY A 247 -17.20 -9.10 12.29
CA GLY A 247 -16.80 -10.38 12.86
C GLY A 247 -16.13 -11.35 11.88
N SER A 248 -15.79 -10.94 10.65
CA SER A 248 -15.09 -11.83 9.70
C SER A 248 -13.59 -11.52 9.59
N MET A 249 -12.79 -12.57 9.48
CA MET A 249 -11.34 -12.46 9.28
C MET A 249 -10.99 -11.83 7.94
N ALA A 250 -11.78 -12.04 6.87
CA ALA A 250 -11.58 -11.36 5.60
C ALA A 250 -11.71 -9.84 5.77
N SER A 251 -12.78 -9.38 6.44
CA SER A 251 -12.96 -7.96 6.77
C SER A 251 -11.80 -7.41 7.58
N LYS A 252 -11.29 -8.18 8.55
CA LYS A 252 -10.18 -7.74 9.41
C LYS A 252 -8.87 -7.61 8.65
N VAL A 253 -8.49 -8.61 7.86
CA VAL A 253 -7.28 -8.60 7.02
C VAL A 253 -7.31 -7.44 6.03
N MET A 254 -8.43 -7.25 5.31
CA MET A 254 -8.59 -6.13 4.38
C MET A 254 -8.44 -4.77 5.10
N THR A 255 -9.03 -4.62 6.29
CA THR A 255 -8.97 -3.37 7.06
C THR A 255 -7.55 -3.06 7.53
N VAL A 256 -6.84 -4.05 8.07
CA VAL A 256 -5.44 -3.90 8.48
C VAL A 256 -4.57 -3.50 7.30
N TYR A 257 -4.73 -4.16 6.16
CA TYR A 257 -3.96 -3.87 4.96
C TYR A 257 -4.26 -2.46 4.43
N ALA A 258 -5.54 -2.12 4.26
CA ALA A 258 -5.98 -0.82 3.76
C ALA A 258 -5.54 0.34 4.65
N ASN A 259 -5.64 0.20 5.98
CA ASN A 259 -5.21 1.26 6.91
C ASN A 259 -3.70 1.53 6.85
N ARG A 260 -2.88 0.50 6.60
CA ARG A 260 -1.43 0.67 6.48
C ARG A 260 -1.04 1.29 5.13
N LEU A 261 -1.67 0.87 4.04
CA LEU A 261 -1.47 1.46 2.71
C LEU A 261 -1.97 2.91 2.62
N GLY A 262 -3.14 3.14 3.21
CA GLY A 262 -3.93 4.34 3.03
C GLY A 262 -3.65 5.44 4.04
N ARG A 263 -2.67 5.29 4.94
CA ARG A 263 -2.41 6.28 6.00
C ARG A 263 -2.15 7.68 5.44
N ASP A 264 -1.21 7.80 4.51
CA ASP A 264 -0.87 9.10 3.90
C ASP A 264 -2.02 9.65 3.05
N TYR A 265 -2.76 8.75 2.41
CA TYR A 265 -3.96 9.10 1.65
C TYR A 265 -5.06 9.66 2.56
N LEU A 266 -5.35 9.02 3.69
CA LEU A 266 -6.32 9.50 4.69
C LEU A 266 -5.96 10.89 5.20
N LEU A 267 -4.69 11.10 5.54
CA LEU A 267 -4.20 12.41 5.98
C LEU A 267 -4.46 13.46 4.91
N LYS A 268 -4.01 13.21 3.67
CA LYS A 268 -4.17 14.14 2.56
C LYS A 268 -5.64 14.48 2.26
N VAL A 269 -6.54 13.51 2.39
CA VAL A 269 -7.96 13.67 2.06
C VAL A 269 -8.75 14.34 3.19
N LEU A 270 -8.49 13.99 4.44
CA LEU A 270 -9.33 14.43 5.56
C LEU A 270 -8.75 15.62 6.34
N GLN A 271 -7.45 15.92 6.22
CA GLN A 271 -6.82 16.95 7.04
C GLN A 271 -7.47 18.33 6.87
N ALA A 272 -7.63 18.82 5.64
CA ALA A 272 -8.23 20.14 5.40
C ALA A 272 -9.71 20.24 5.85
N PRO A 273 -10.63 19.35 5.43
CA PRO A 273 -12.03 19.47 5.81
C PRO A 273 -12.24 19.30 7.33
N LEU A 274 -11.50 18.39 7.98
CA LEU A 274 -11.62 18.21 9.42
C LEU A 274 -11.01 19.39 10.19
N ALA A 275 -9.86 19.92 9.76
CA ALA A 275 -9.28 21.11 10.39
C ALA A 275 -10.24 22.31 10.35
N ASN A 276 -10.94 22.53 9.23
CA ASN A 276 -11.92 23.60 9.11
C ASN A 276 -13.11 23.43 10.08
N ILE A 277 -13.60 22.21 10.25
CA ILE A 277 -14.69 21.89 11.20
C ILE A 277 -14.22 22.11 12.64
N LEU A 278 -12.99 21.70 12.95
CA LEU A 278 -12.42 21.82 14.29
C LEU A 278 -12.09 23.27 14.67
N GLN A 279 -11.70 24.09 13.69
CA GLN A 279 -11.39 25.51 13.91
C GLN A 279 -12.64 26.38 14.07
N SER A 280 -13.80 25.95 13.59
CA SER A 280 -15.03 26.75 13.71
C SER A 280 -15.56 26.77 15.15
N ASP A 281 -15.29 25.72 15.93
CA ASP A 281 -15.80 25.45 17.30
C ASP A 281 -17.31 25.74 17.44
N GLU A 282 -18.05 25.52 16.36
CA GLU A 282 -19.48 25.81 16.31
C GLU A 282 -20.30 24.71 17.00
N VAL A 283 -21.18 25.11 17.91
CA VAL A 283 -22.12 24.18 18.55
C VAL A 283 -23.33 23.96 17.63
N ILE A 284 -23.31 22.85 16.89
CA ILE A 284 -24.38 22.44 15.99
C ILE A 284 -25.37 21.52 16.70
N VAL A 285 -26.62 21.96 16.83
CA VAL A 285 -27.72 21.17 17.42
C VAL A 285 -28.76 20.88 16.35
N LEU A 286 -28.92 19.60 15.99
CA LEU A 286 -29.88 19.12 14.99
C LEU A 286 -31.24 18.75 15.58
N ASP A 287 -31.31 18.51 16.88
CA ASP A 287 -32.55 18.19 17.58
C ASP A 287 -33.42 19.46 17.70
N PRO A 288 -34.57 19.54 17.01
CA PRO A 288 -35.41 20.73 17.04
C PRO A 288 -35.96 21.02 18.44
N SER A 289 -36.10 20.00 19.31
CA SER A 289 -36.57 20.20 20.70
C SER A 289 -35.57 20.94 21.58
N LYS A 290 -34.29 20.96 21.18
CA LYS A 290 -33.19 21.60 21.92
C LYS A 290 -32.86 23.00 21.40
N VAL A 291 -33.55 23.48 20.36
CA VAL A 291 -33.30 24.79 19.76
C VAL A 291 -34.52 25.71 19.94
N LYS A 292 -34.31 26.88 20.56
CA LYS A 292 -35.40 27.82 20.91
C LYS A 292 -36.08 28.47 19.69
N LYS A 293 -35.35 28.68 18.59
CA LYS A 293 -35.82 29.39 17.40
C LYS A 293 -35.68 28.51 16.16
N VAL A 294 -36.77 28.38 15.39
CA VAL A 294 -36.79 27.58 14.15
C VAL A 294 -35.75 28.05 13.13
N GLU A 295 -35.55 29.37 12.99
CA GLU A 295 -34.55 29.90 12.04
C GLU A 295 -33.11 29.53 12.44
N THR A 296 -32.81 29.50 13.74
CA THR A 296 -31.50 29.01 14.23
C THR A 296 -31.33 27.52 13.96
N TRP A 297 -32.40 26.73 14.08
CA TRP A 297 -32.35 25.30 13.74
C TRP A 297 -32.11 25.08 12.25
N LYS A 298 -32.79 25.83 11.37
CA LYS A 298 -32.54 25.77 9.92
C LYS A 298 -31.09 26.13 9.57
N GLU A 299 -30.54 27.17 10.20
CA GLU A 299 -29.13 27.55 10.01
C GLU A 299 -28.18 26.45 10.50
N ASN A 300 -28.46 25.79 11.63
CA ASN A 300 -27.68 24.65 12.10
C ASN A 300 -27.71 23.48 11.09
N VAL A 301 -28.88 23.14 10.54
CA VAL A 301 -29.01 22.10 9.53
C VAL A 301 -28.24 22.46 8.26
N HIS A 302 -28.31 23.72 7.83
CA HIS A 302 -27.57 24.21 6.67
C HIS A 302 -26.05 24.10 6.87
N ARG A 303 -25.53 24.61 8.00
CA ARG A 303 -24.09 24.52 8.34
C ARG A 303 -23.61 23.07 8.46
N PHE A 304 -24.38 22.22 9.12
CA PHE A 304 -24.06 20.80 9.25
C PHE A 304 -24.05 20.07 7.91
N SER A 305 -25.01 20.38 7.03
CA SER A 305 -25.06 19.85 5.67
C SER A 305 -23.85 20.30 4.85
N ALA A 306 -23.41 21.56 5.01
CA ALA A 306 -22.19 22.06 4.39
C ALA A 306 -20.93 21.33 4.89
N HIS A 307 -20.81 21.02 6.18
CA HIS A 307 -19.72 20.20 6.70
C HIS A 307 -19.74 18.78 6.14
N CYS A 308 -20.92 18.12 6.11
CA CYS A 308 -21.07 16.81 5.48
C CYS A 308 -20.65 16.84 4.01
N GLN A 309 -21.07 17.87 3.26
CA GLN A 309 -20.72 18.04 1.85
C GLN A 309 -19.22 18.27 1.66
N SER A 310 -18.59 19.12 2.48
CA SER A 310 -17.14 19.38 2.40
C SER A 310 -16.31 18.12 2.60
N VAL A 311 -16.66 17.29 3.59
CA VAL A 311 -15.98 16.00 3.81
C VAL A 311 -16.23 15.04 2.64
N LEU A 312 -17.48 14.93 2.19
CA LEU A 312 -17.84 14.05 1.07
C LEU A 312 -17.12 14.45 -0.22
N ASP A 313 -17.11 15.73 -0.57
CA ASP A 313 -16.47 16.28 -1.77
C ASP A 313 -14.96 15.99 -1.79
N SER A 314 -14.30 16.14 -0.64
CA SER A 314 -12.88 15.78 -0.48
C SER A 314 -12.65 14.28 -0.74
N ILE A 315 -13.50 13.42 -0.16
CA ILE A 315 -13.42 11.97 -0.35
C ILE A 315 -13.65 11.60 -1.82
N VAL A 316 -14.75 12.06 -2.44
CA VAL A 316 -15.08 11.65 -3.81
C VAL A 316 -14.11 12.23 -4.84
N GLY A 317 -13.63 13.46 -4.62
CA GLY A 317 -12.62 14.11 -5.45
C GLY A 317 -11.24 13.46 -5.38
N SER A 318 -10.98 12.66 -4.34
CA SER A 318 -9.69 11.99 -4.13
C SER A 318 -9.56 10.61 -4.77
N ALA A 319 -10.59 10.11 -5.46
CA ALA A 319 -10.64 8.75 -6.03
C ALA A 319 -9.41 8.36 -6.86
N ASP A 320 -8.83 9.29 -7.64
CA ASP A 320 -7.64 9.01 -8.46
C ASP A 320 -6.38 8.77 -7.63
N GLN A 321 -6.31 9.40 -6.46
CA GLN A 321 -5.16 9.36 -5.55
C GLN A 321 -5.19 8.15 -4.62
N MET A 322 -6.29 7.38 -4.61
CA MET A 322 -6.40 6.18 -3.79
C MET A 322 -5.32 5.15 -4.19
N PRO A 323 -4.62 4.54 -3.21
CA PRO A 323 -3.58 3.55 -3.48
C PRO A 323 -4.04 2.42 -4.42
N PRO A 324 -3.21 1.97 -5.38
CA PRO A 324 -3.58 0.94 -6.35
C PRO A 324 -4.11 -0.35 -5.70
N ASP A 325 -3.45 -0.83 -4.65
CA ASP A 325 -3.84 -2.03 -3.92
C ASP A 325 -5.22 -1.87 -3.24
N MET A 326 -5.56 -0.68 -2.75
CA MET A 326 -6.90 -0.41 -2.21
C MET A 326 -7.97 -0.46 -3.30
N LYS A 327 -7.68 0.09 -4.50
CA LYS A 327 -8.56 -0.03 -5.67
C LYS A 327 -8.70 -1.49 -6.10
N ALA A 328 -7.64 -2.29 -6.00
CA ALA A 328 -7.68 -3.72 -6.27
C ALA A 328 -8.59 -4.46 -5.28
N ILE A 329 -8.52 -4.16 -3.98
CA ILE A 329 -9.46 -4.71 -2.98
C ILE A 329 -10.90 -4.36 -3.33
N CYS A 330 -11.19 -3.10 -3.69
CA CYS A 330 -12.53 -2.68 -4.11
C CYS A 330 -13.01 -3.46 -5.34
N SER A 331 -12.12 -3.70 -6.30
CA SER A 331 -12.42 -4.42 -7.53
C SER A 331 -12.68 -5.92 -7.26
N ILE A 332 -11.91 -6.54 -6.37
CA ILE A 332 -12.15 -7.90 -5.85
C ILE A 332 -13.53 -7.97 -5.19
N LEU A 333 -13.79 -7.07 -4.23
CA LEU A 333 -15.08 -7.01 -3.51
C LEU A 333 -16.26 -6.88 -4.48
N LYS A 334 -16.16 -5.95 -5.44
CA LYS A 334 -17.20 -5.77 -6.46
C LYS A 334 -17.41 -7.07 -7.25
N LYS A 335 -16.35 -7.67 -7.78
CA LYS A 335 -16.44 -8.88 -8.61
C LYS A 335 -17.07 -10.05 -7.86
N GLU A 336 -16.54 -10.37 -6.68
CA GLU A 336 -16.99 -11.53 -5.89
C GLU A 336 -18.41 -11.31 -5.35
N VAL A 337 -18.72 -10.12 -4.82
CA VAL A 337 -20.08 -9.84 -4.30
C VAL A 337 -21.09 -9.76 -5.44
N GLN A 338 -20.72 -9.27 -6.62
CA GLN A 338 -21.64 -9.17 -7.75
C GLN A 338 -22.07 -10.55 -8.29
N SER A 339 -21.23 -11.59 -8.16
CA SER A 339 -21.58 -12.94 -8.64
C SER A 339 -22.65 -13.62 -7.79
N VAL A 340 -22.68 -13.35 -6.47
CA VAL A 340 -23.60 -14.02 -5.52
C VAL A 340 -24.69 -13.08 -4.99
N PHE A 341 -24.34 -11.83 -4.65
CA PHE A 341 -25.22 -10.82 -4.04
C PHE A 341 -25.22 -9.50 -4.82
N PRO A 342 -25.68 -9.46 -6.08
CA PRO A 342 -25.58 -8.27 -6.95
C PRO A 342 -26.21 -7.00 -6.37
N LYS A 343 -27.25 -7.14 -5.52
CA LYS A 343 -27.91 -6.01 -4.85
C LYS A 343 -27.12 -5.42 -3.69
N GLN A 344 -26.07 -6.10 -3.21
CA GLN A 344 -25.32 -5.72 -2.01
C GLN A 344 -23.93 -5.13 -2.30
N VAL A 345 -23.56 -4.97 -3.56
CA VAL A 345 -22.24 -4.43 -3.96
C VAL A 345 -21.97 -3.07 -3.31
N SER A 346 -22.87 -2.10 -3.45
CA SER A 346 -22.68 -0.75 -2.89
C SER A 346 -22.65 -0.76 -1.36
N SER A 347 -23.47 -1.59 -0.70
CA SER A 347 -23.48 -1.76 0.76
C SER A 347 -22.16 -2.36 1.26
N CYS A 348 -21.63 -3.37 0.56
CA CYS A 348 -20.34 -3.98 0.87
C CYS A 348 -19.18 -3.00 0.70
N LEU A 349 -19.13 -2.27 -0.42
CA LEU A 349 -18.12 -1.22 -0.64
C LEU A 349 -18.23 -0.10 0.39
N GLY A 350 -19.45 0.31 0.76
CA GLY A 350 -19.71 1.26 1.83
C GLY A 350 -19.23 0.77 3.20
N GLY A 351 -19.45 -0.50 3.50
CA GLY A 351 -18.95 -1.15 4.71
C GLY A 351 -17.43 -1.27 4.75
N PHE A 352 -16.76 -1.35 3.60
CA PHE A 352 -15.29 -1.35 3.57
C PHE A 352 -14.71 0.07 3.61
N ILE A 353 -15.13 0.93 2.69
CA ILE A 353 -14.53 2.26 2.49
C ILE A 353 -14.99 3.29 3.52
N PHE A 354 -16.27 3.33 3.87
CA PHE A 354 -16.76 4.30 4.86
C PHE A 354 -16.59 3.72 6.26
N LEU A 355 -17.23 2.59 6.56
CA LEU A 355 -17.31 2.10 7.94
C LEU A 355 -15.95 1.74 8.56
N ARG A 356 -15.01 1.23 7.75
CA ARG A 356 -13.75 0.67 8.27
C ARG A 356 -12.51 1.47 7.92
N PHE A 357 -12.63 2.44 7.02
CA PHE A 357 -11.50 3.22 6.54
C PHE A 357 -11.69 4.72 6.84
N PHE A 358 -12.69 5.40 6.27
CA PHE A 358 -12.88 6.84 6.51
C PHE A 358 -13.54 7.17 7.86
N CYS A 359 -14.66 6.54 8.22
CA CYS A 359 -15.44 6.88 9.42
C CYS A 359 -14.63 6.75 10.73
N PRO A 360 -13.81 5.71 10.95
CA PRO A 360 -12.98 5.60 12.16
C PRO A 360 -12.02 6.78 12.34
N VAL A 361 -11.52 7.31 11.22
CA VAL A 361 -10.59 8.46 11.20
C VAL A 361 -11.33 9.76 11.47
N ILE A 362 -12.54 9.92 10.91
CA ILE A 362 -13.40 11.07 11.19
C ILE A 362 -13.80 11.12 12.67
N THR A 363 -14.14 9.99 13.27
CA THR A 363 -14.61 9.92 14.67
C THR A 363 -13.49 9.98 15.70
N SER A 364 -12.24 9.77 15.30
CA SER A 364 -11.06 9.74 16.20
C SER A 364 -9.82 10.32 15.50
N PRO A 365 -9.85 11.59 15.07
CA PRO A 365 -8.79 12.20 14.27
C PRO A 365 -7.42 12.20 14.98
N GLU A 366 -7.42 12.28 16.31
CA GLU A 366 -6.21 12.27 17.14
C GLU A 366 -5.42 10.96 17.01
N ARG A 367 -6.11 9.81 16.87
CA ARG A 367 -5.46 8.49 16.74
C ARG A 367 -4.69 8.32 15.44
N PHE A 368 -5.05 9.11 14.43
CA PHE A 368 -4.45 9.06 13.10
C PHE A 368 -3.45 10.19 12.87
N GLY A 369 -3.23 11.06 13.86
CA GLY A 369 -2.31 12.20 13.77
C GLY A 369 -2.84 13.35 12.90
N LEU A 370 -4.16 13.47 12.75
CA LEU A 370 -4.80 14.59 12.04
C LEU A 370 -4.87 15.85 12.89
N THR A 371 -4.87 15.69 14.22
CA THR A 371 -4.86 16.78 15.19
C THR A 371 -3.77 16.54 16.22
N THR A 372 -3.14 17.60 16.68
CA THR A 372 -2.17 17.57 17.79
C THR A 372 -2.86 17.71 19.15
N GLU A 373 -4.03 18.34 19.17
CA GLU A 373 -4.84 18.57 20.37
C GLU A 373 -6.13 17.74 20.29
N SER A 374 -6.64 17.35 21.46
CA SER A 374 -7.92 16.66 21.58
C SER A 374 -9.05 17.62 21.23
N PRO A 375 -9.94 17.28 20.27
CA PRO A 375 -11.05 18.16 19.92
C PRO A 375 -12.01 18.39 21.10
N SER A 376 -12.70 19.54 21.09
CA SER A 376 -13.75 19.84 22.08
C SER A 376 -14.87 18.79 22.03
N CYS A 377 -15.58 18.57 23.15
CA CYS A 377 -16.68 17.60 23.21
C CYS A 377 -17.77 17.86 22.15
N ASP A 378 -18.02 19.14 21.83
CA ASP A 378 -18.99 19.52 20.81
C ASP A 378 -18.44 19.28 19.39
N SER A 379 -17.17 19.58 19.14
CA SER A 379 -16.50 19.22 17.88
C SER A 379 -16.50 17.71 17.63
N LEU A 380 -16.16 16.90 18.64
CA LEU A 380 -16.23 15.43 18.55
C LEU A 380 -17.66 14.95 18.24
N ARG A 381 -18.67 15.54 18.88
CA ARG A 381 -20.08 15.22 18.61
C ARG A 381 -20.42 15.51 17.16
N THR A 382 -20.01 16.66 16.63
CA THR A 382 -20.21 17.03 15.23
C THR A 382 -19.53 16.04 14.29
N LEU A 383 -18.28 15.65 14.55
CA LEU A 383 -17.55 14.67 13.74
C LEU A 383 -18.23 13.29 13.74
N VAL A 384 -18.68 12.81 14.89
CA VAL A 384 -19.44 11.56 15.02
C VAL A 384 -20.75 11.63 14.23
N SER A 385 -21.47 12.76 14.31
CA SER A 385 -22.68 12.98 13.53
C SER A 385 -22.41 13.00 12.02
N ILE A 386 -21.32 13.61 11.56
CA ILE A 386 -20.91 13.59 10.15
C ILE A 386 -20.63 12.17 9.69
N ALA A 387 -19.80 11.42 10.42
CA ALA A 387 -19.48 10.02 10.09
C ALA A 387 -20.75 9.17 10.00
N LYS A 388 -21.73 9.42 10.87
CA LYS A 388 -23.02 8.72 10.85
C LYS A 388 -23.84 9.03 9.59
N VAL A 389 -23.94 10.30 9.18
CA VAL A 389 -24.65 10.67 7.94
C VAL A 389 -23.97 10.06 6.72
N LEU A 390 -22.64 10.13 6.64
CA LEU A 390 -21.88 9.52 5.54
C LEU A 390 -22.02 7.99 5.53
N GLN A 391 -22.08 7.35 6.70
CA GLN A 391 -22.32 5.91 6.79
C GLN A 391 -23.71 5.53 6.31
N ASN A 392 -24.74 6.30 6.65
CA ASN A 392 -26.10 6.08 6.17
C ASN A 392 -26.21 6.30 4.66
N LEU A 393 -25.51 7.30 4.12
CA LEU A 393 -25.38 7.51 2.67
C LEU A 393 -24.77 6.28 1.98
N ALA A 394 -23.69 5.73 2.56
CA ALA A 394 -23.01 4.54 2.05
C ALA A 394 -23.86 3.27 2.15
N ASN A 395 -24.65 3.14 3.21
CA ASN A 395 -25.54 2.00 3.43
C ASN A 395 -26.87 2.08 2.66
N ARG A 396 -27.18 3.22 2.01
CA ARG A 396 -28.47 3.49 1.36
C ARG A 396 -29.65 3.44 2.34
N ILE A 397 -29.45 3.93 3.56
CA ILE A 397 -30.47 3.94 4.62
C ILE A 397 -30.84 5.39 4.94
N THR A 398 -32.13 5.72 4.88
CA THR A 398 -32.67 7.00 5.31
C THR A 398 -32.93 7.01 6.82
N PHE A 399 -32.86 8.18 7.44
CA PHE A 399 -33.27 8.36 8.83
C PHE A 399 -34.80 8.31 8.93
N GLY A 400 -35.34 7.36 9.71
CA GLY A 400 -36.76 7.20 9.97
C GLY A 400 -37.20 7.80 11.32
N GLU A 401 -38.49 7.66 11.65
CA GLU A 401 -39.11 8.26 12.85
C GLU A 401 -38.75 7.58 14.19
N LYS A 402 -38.14 6.39 14.17
CA LYS A 402 -37.64 5.72 15.39
C LYS A 402 -36.43 6.48 15.97
N SER A 403 -35.95 6.04 17.14
CA SER A 403 -34.88 6.71 17.92
C SER A 403 -33.85 7.40 17.01
N GLU A 404 -33.68 8.71 17.20
CA GLU A 404 -32.86 9.62 16.37
C GLU A 404 -33.52 10.21 15.12
N GLY A 405 -34.86 10.27 15.07
CA GLY A 405 -35.62 10.93 13.99
C GLY A 405 -35.28 12.41 13.72
N TYR A 406 -34.59 13.10 14.63
CA TYR A 406 -34.09 14.46 14.38
C TYR A 406 -33.05 14.53 13.23
N TYR A 407 -32.42 13.42 12.84
CA TYR A 407 -31.58 13.35 11.64
C TYR A 407 -32.38 13.28 10.33
N ALA A 408 -33.71 13.15 10.35
CA ALA A 408 -34.53 13.11 9.13
C ALA A 408 -34.36 14.36 8.25
N CYS A 409 -33.97 15.50 8.85
CA CYS A 409 -33.59 16.71 8.12
C CYS A 409 -32.41 16.51 7.14
N MET A 410 -31.63 15.44 7.30
CA MET A 410 -30.51 15.08 6.43
C MET A 410 -30.88 14.14 5.29
N ASN A 411 -32.11 13.60 5.22
CA ASN A 411 -32.53 12.74 4.12
C ASN A 411 -32.38 13.41 2.73
N PRO A 412 -32.69 14.72 2.55
CA PRO A 412 -32.40 15.40 1.28
C PRO A 412 -30.93 15.40 0.87
N PHE A 413 -30.00 15.43 1.84
CA PHE A 413 -28.56 15.30 1.59
C PHE A 413 -28.21 13.89 1.09
N LEU A 414 -28.84 12.86 1.67
CA LEU A 414 -28.63 11.47 1.26
C LEU A 414 -29.10 11.24 -0.19
N ASP A 415 -30.31 11.72 -0.51
CA ASP A 415 -30.91 11.58 -1.83
C ASP A 415 -30.05 12.27 -2.90
N LYS A 416 -29.67 13.53 -2.65
CA LYS A 416 -28.84 14.35 -3.55
C LYS A 416 -27.49 13.68 -3.87
N ASN A 417 -26.84 13.08 -2.87
CA ASN A 417 -25.48 12.57 -3.01
C ASN A 417 -25.40 11.07 -3.37
N SER A 418 -26.55 10.41 -3.50
CA SER A 418 -26.61 8.97 -3.76
C SER A 418 -25.86 8.55 -5.03
N LEU A 419 -26.15 9.24 -6.14
CA LEU A 419 -25.53 9.01 -7.45
C LEU A 419 -24.05 9.42 -7.49
N VAL A 420 -23.69 10.49 -6.79
CA VAL A 420 -22.28 10.94 -6.67
C VAL A 420 -21.45 9.82 -6.02
N LEU A 421 -22.00 9.18 -5.00
CA LEU A 421 -21.34 8.05 -4.36
C LEU A 421 -21.22 6.82 -5.28
N ASP A 422 -22.24 6.51 -6.09
CA ASP A 422 -22.14 5.40 -7.05
C ASP A 422 -21.05 5.64 -8.09
N GLN A 423 -20.90 6.88 -8.56
CA GLN A 423 -19.82 7.26 -9.48
C GLN A 423 -18.44 7.11 -8.81
N PHE A 424 -18.33 7.51 -7.54
CA PHE A 424 -17.11 7.29 -6.75
C PHE A 424 -16.77 5.81 -6.64
N PHE A 425 -17.74 4.95 -6.26
CA PHE A 425 -17.54 3.50 -6.19
C PHE A 425 -17.16 2.90 -7.53
N ALA A 426 -17.80 3.32 -8.62
CA ALA A 426 -17.44 2.89 -9.97
C ALA A 426 -15.99 3.23 -10.31
N LYS A 427 -15.51 4.41 -9.92
CA LYS A 427 -14.15 4.89 -10.20
C LYS A 427 -13.08 4.13 -9.41
N ILE A 428 -13.30 3.88 -8.12
CA ILE A 428 -12.32 3.13 -7.29
C ILE A 428 -12.30 1.63 -7.59
N CYS A 429 -13.32 1.10 -8.29
CA CYS A 429 -13.38 -0.29 -8.74
C CYS A 429 -12.79 -0.53 -10.14
N GLN A 430 -12.14 0.47 -10.75
CA GLN A 430 -11.47 0.31 -12.07
C GLN A 430 -10.02 -0.20 -11.94
N GLY A 431 -9.54 -0.52 -10.74
CA GLY A 431 -8.17 -0.96 -10.50
C GLY A 431 -7.94 -2.42 -10.91
N SER A 432 -6.94 -2.68 -11.76
CA SER A 432 -6.54 -4.05 -12.09
C SER A 432 -5.54 -4.60 -11.07
N ALA A 433 -5.70 -5.86 -10.66
CA ALA A 433 -4.74 -6.55 -9.80
C ALA A 433 -3.33 -6.64 -10.44
N GLY A 434 -3.21 -6.53 -11.77
CA GLY A 434 -1.93 -6.58 -12.49
C GLY A 434 -1.12 -5.26 -12.47
N SER A 435 -1.71 -4.14 -12.00
CA SER A 435 -1.03 -2.83 -11.93
C SER A 435 -0.48 -2.48 -10.53
N ALA A 436 -0.66 -3.36 -9.54
CA ALA A 436 -0.26 -3.15 -8.15
C ALA A 436 1.24 -3.50 -7.95
N GLN A 437 2.13 -2.51 -8.04
CA GLN A 437 3.56 -2.68 -7.74
C GLN A 437 4.03 -1.88 -6.49
N GLY A 438 3.08 -1.35 -5.72
CA GLY A 438 3.31 -0.45 -4.59
C GLY A 438 2.84 -1.01 -3.24
N GLY A 439 2.91 -2.34 -3.08
CA GLY A 439 2.49 -3.04 -1.87
C GLY A 439 3.21 -2.56 -0.61
N LEU A 440 2.74 -3.06 0.53
CA LEU A 440 3.27 -2.67 1.83
C LEU A 440 4.69 -3.17 2.02
N ILE A 441 5.60 -2.28 2.43
CA ILE A 441 6.98 -2.66 2.77
C ILE A 441 6.96 -3.27 4.17
N VAL A 442 7.44 -4.50 4.27
CA VAL A 442 7.57 -5.26 5.53
C VAL A 442 9.02 -5.67 5.67
N THR A 443 9.60 -5.48 6.87
CA THR A 443 10.97 -5.92 7.13
C THR A 443 11.04 -7.43 7.37
N GLU A 444 12.22 -8.01 7.23
CA GLU A 444 12.42 -9.42 7.55
C GLU A 444 12.13 -9.73 9.02
N GLU A 445 12.43 -8.81 9.94
CA GLU A 445 12.13 -8.94 11.36
C GLU A 445 10.62 -8.94 11.64
N GLU A 446 9.87 -8.02 11.04
CA GLU A 446 8.41 -7.97 11.16
C GLU A 446 7.76 -9.25 10.62
N ARG A 447 8.30 -9.78 9.51
CA ARG A 447 7.89 -11.07 8.92
C ARG A 447 8.20 -12.22 9.87
N ASN A 448 9.41 -12.31 10.40
CA ASN A 448 9.82 -13.38 11.33
C ASN A 448 8.96 -13.40 12.61
N LEU A 449 8.71 -12.23 13.21
CA LEU A 449 7.83 -12.11 14.37
C LEU A 449 6.39 -12.54 14.02
N SER A 450 5.91 -12.19 12.83
CA SER A 450 4.59 -12.59 12.35
C SER A 450 4.48 -14.10 12.11
N SER A 451 5.55 -14.73 11.62
CA SER A 451 5.63 -16.19 11.51
C SER A 451 5.55 -16.87 12.88
N GLN A 452 6.21 -16.32 13.91
CA GLN A 452 6.09 -16.83 15.29
C GLN A 452 4.68 -16.68 15.86
N HIS A 453 4.04 -15.52 15.67
CA HIS A 453 2.65 -15.33 16.10
C HIS A 453 1.68 -16.29 15.39
N THR A 454 1.87 -16.51 14.09
CA THR A 454 1.06 -17.46 13.32
C THR A 454 1.25 -18.88 13.84
N LEU A 455 2.50 -19.29 14.09
CA LEU A 455 2.83 -20.60 14.68
C LEU A 455 2.19 -20.80 16.06
N HIS A 456 2.18 -19.76 16.91
CA HIS A 456 1.53 -19.83 18.22
C HIS A 456 0.03 -20.11 18.09
N ILE A 457 -0.66 -19.46 17.15
CA ILE A 457 -2.08 -19.69 16.88
C ILE A 457 -2.31 -21.10 16.30
N LEU A 458 -1.45 -21.55 15.38
CA LEU A 458 -1.52 -22.91 14.83
C LEU A 458 -1.45 -23.98 15.91
N LYS A 459 -0.51 -23.84 16.86
CA LYS A 459 -0.37 -24.76 18.00
C LYS A 459 -1.58 -24.73 18.93
N LYS A 460 -2.18 -23.56 19.12
CA LYS A 460 -3.32 -23.37 20.00
C LYS A 460 -4.61 -23.97 19.44
N GLU A 461 -4.85 -23.80 18.14
CA GLU A 461 -6.11 -24.17 17.48
C GLU A 461 -5.96 -25.38 16.54
N GLU A 462 -4.92 -26.22 16.73
CA GLU A 462 -4.52 -27.29 15.80
C GLU A 462 -5.68 -28.23 15.42
N THR A 463 -6.42 -28.71 16.42
CA THR A 463 -7.51 -29.66 16.23
C THR A 463 -8.62 -29.06 15.38
N THR A 464 -9.05 -27.84 15.70
CA THR A 464 -10.10 -27.13 14.96
C THR A 464 -9.65 -26.78 13.53
N ILE A 465 -8.38 -26.42 13.33
CA ILE A 465 -7.83 -26.17 11.99
C ILE A 465 -7.86 -27.45 11.15
N ARG A 466 -7.48 -28.58 11.73
CA ARG A 466 -7.50 -29.89 11.07
C ARG A 466 -8.93 -30.30 10.68
N ASP A 467 -9.89 -30.10 11.56
CA ASP A 467 -11.30 -30.40 11.29
C ASP A 467 -11.83 -29.55 10.13
N VAL A 468 -11.50 -28.26 10.11
CA VAL A 468 -11.88 -27.36 9.00
C VAL A 468 -11.20 -27.76 7.70
N LEU A 469 -9.91 -28.08 7.70
CA LEU A 469 -9.19 -28.55 6.51
C LEU A 469 -9.81 -29.83 5.92
N THR A 470 -10.25 -30.74 6.77
CA THR A 470 -10.91 -31.99 6.36
C THR A 470 -12.28 -31.73 5.71
N SER A 471 -12.94 -30.63 6.07
CA SER A 471 -14.22 -30.24 5.46
C SER A 471 -14.10 -29.64 4.06
N PHE A 472 -12.87 -29.32 3.60
CA PHE A 472 -12.69 -28.77 2.26
C PHE A 472 -12.80 -29.88 1.21
N GLU A 473 -13.79 -29.79 0.33
CA GLU A 473 -13.96 -30.69 -0.82
C GLU A 473 -12.94 -30.38 -1.95
N ARG A 474 -11.64 -30.45 -1.66
CA ARG A 474 -10.56 -30.29 -2.66
C ARG A 474 -9.76 -31.57 -2.82
N ALA A 475 -9.36 -31.88 -4.06
CA ALA A 475 -8.59 -33.09 -4.39
C ALA A 475 -7.22 -33.17 -3.68
N ASP A 476 -6.63 -32.03 -3.29
CA ASP A 476 -5.32 -31.95 -2.65
C ASP A 476 -5.39 -31.80 -1.11
N SER A 477 -6.58 -31.92 -0.52
CA SER A 477 -6.77 -31.69 0.92
C SER A 477 -6.03 -32.71 1.77
N ASP A 478 -5.99 -33.97 1.34
CA ASP A 478 -5.34 -35.06 2.09
C ASP A 478 -3.83 -34.87 2.19
N GLN A 479 -3.18 -34.46 1.09
CA GLN A 479 -1.75 -34.15 1.10
C GLN A 479 -1.44 -32.95 1.99
N LEU A 480 -2.25 -31.89 1.92
CA LEU A 480 -2.08 -30.72 2.77
C LEU A 480 -2.25 -31.06 4.26
N ILE A 481 -3.23 -31.91 4.60
CA ILE A 481 -3.46 -32.36 5.98
C ILE A 481 -2.27 -33.18 6.46
N GLN A 482 -1.69 -34.02 5.60
CA GLN A 482 -0.48 -34.76 5.91
C GLN A 482 0.71 -33.82 6.14
N ASP A 483 0.98 -32.89 5.21
CA ASP A 483 2.05 -31.90 5.31
C ASP A 483 1.91 -31.04 6.58
N PHE A 484 0.68 -30.60 6.88
CA PHE A 484 0.37 -29.86 8.10
C PHE A 484 0.64 -30.70 9.36
N SER A 485 0.23 -31.97 9.36
CA SER A 485 0.46 -32.88 10.48
C SER A 485 1.93 -33.15 10.73
N GLU A 486 2.71 -33.31 9.67
CA GLU A 486 4.16 -33.53 9.75
C GLU A 486 4.87 -32.28 10.28
N PHE A 487 4.54 -31.11 9.74
CA PHE A 487 5.06 -29.84 10.23
C PHE A 487 4.73 -29.59 11.70
N MET A 488 3.51 -29.89 12.16
CA MET A 488 3.15 -29.73 13.56
C MET A 488 3.95 -30.66 14.47
N LYS A 489 4.27 -31.89 14.03
CA LYS A 489 5.14 -32.81 14.78
C LYS A 489 6.58 -32.32 14.88
N GLU A 490 7.13 -31.74 13.82
CA GLU A 490 8.51 -31.22 13.81
C GLU A 490 8.66 -29.89 14.54
N SER A 491 7.57 -29.12 14.62
CA SER A 491 7.56 -27.78 15.24
C SER A 491 7.24 -27.79 16.74
N LEU A 492 6.68 -28.89 17.26
CA LEU A 492 6.41 -29.13 18.69
C LEU A 492 7.67 -29.68 19.37
#